data_AF-A0A1H4CQF6-F1
#
_entry.id   AF-A0A1H4CQF6-F1
#
_cell.length_a   1.000
_cell.length_b   1.000
_cell.length_c   1.000
_cell.angle_alpha   90.00
_cell.angle_beta   90.00
_cell.angle_gamma   90.00
#
_symmetry.space_group_name_H-M   'P 1'
#
loop_
_entity.id
_entity.type
_entity.pdbx_description
1 polymer ?
#
loop_
_entity_poly.entity_id
_entity_poly.type
_entity_poly.pdbx_seq_one_letter_code
_entity_poly.pdbx_strand_id
1 'polypeptide(L)'
;MERFSSYVQNVVRSRTFIIMEFHIERLMKKETKVNVRFVEVIIKKLNSARYFFMTRVSSESHIGELGSAFLQYLCSKQEVIYRPVRIFDVGIDAFIEPQVGNIATGAMIGVQIKTGKSFKTSSGRYSFKSDKAHFEYWSRCTLPIIGVVYDPEDEKGVWVNLSDIAKDRLTNKGPWVINLSIQEHSLDSDSLQTLIDSAELTRIKKDFIKFSYLTMPQPNKNKEKDSFKNLSTISSHTAWDELLDTFLSLLYDDRIVAGAGYRLSLYFPEGKSDFRYQYLIKRLSLLNDVQLIKMIFSVKVALDDCCEHVAEHICDIMRHIPDIYLRLESIVFNNNLSNDVNVVAIQLIESLSEYERQDLWDMISNKRLL
;
A
#
# COMPACT_ATOMS: atom_id res chain seq x y z
N MET A 1 14.26 65.27 14.75
CA MET A 1 14.22 64.14 13.80
C MET A 1 15.29 63.11 14.12
N GLU A 2 16.59 63.45 14.15
CA GLU A 2 17.69 62.48 14.39
C GLU A 2 17.68 61.80 15.77
N ARG A 3 17.39 62.55 16.85
CA ARG A 3 17.28 61.98 18.21
C ARG A 3 16.13 60.96 18.37
N PHE A 4 15.09 61.04 17.53
CA PHE A 4 13.95 60.11 17.57
C PHE A 4 14.26 58.83 16.78
N SER A 5 15.03 58.94 15.70
CA SER A 5 15.49 57.79 14.90
C SER A 5 16.40 56.87 15.70
N SER A 6 17.29 57.44 16.52
CA SER A 6 18.16 56.68 17.45
C SER A 6 17.36 56.00 18.59
N TYR A 7 16.26 56.63 19.04
CA TYR A 7 15.40 56.08 20.09
C TYR A 7 14.59 54.86 19.59
N VAL A 8 14.09 54.90 18.36
CA VAL A 8 13.33 53.79 17.74
C VAL A 8 14.21 52.55 17.52
N GLN A 9 15.51 52.72 17.24
CA GLN A 9 16.43 51.60 17.04
C GLN A 9 16.83 50.87 18.33
N ASN A 10 16.86 51.57 19.47
CA ASN A 10 17.36 51.00 20.74
C ASN A 10 16.29 50.27 21.58
N VAL A 11 15.03 50.31 21.17
CA VAL A 11 13.88 50.05 22.07
C VAL A 11 13.08 48.79 21.66
N VAL A 12 13.61 47.98 20.75
CA VAL A 12 13.01 46.70 20.31
C VAL A 12 13.20 45.61 21.38
N ARG A 13 12.54 45.78 22.52
CA ARG A 13 12.22 44.73 23.48
C ARG A 13 10.72 44.79 23.75
N SER A 14 10.09 43.63 23.86
CA SER A 14 8.63 43.38 23.75
C SER A 14 7.75 44.23 24.69
N ARG A 15 8.29 44.75 25.80
CA ARG A 15 7.55 45.60 26.76
C ARG A 15 7.36 47.06 26.31
N THR A 16 8.04 47.52 25.25
CA THR A 16 7.97 48.94 24.85
C THR A 16 6.86 49.29 23.86
N PHE A 17 6.23 48.30 23.23
CA PHE A 17 5.16 48.53 22.24
C PHE A 17 3.93 49.22 22.84
N ILE A 18 3.54 48.87 24.06
CA ILE A 18 2.38 49.46 24.77
C ILE A 18 2.65 50.93 25.10
N ILE A 19 3.87 51.27 25.49
CA ILE A 19 4.27 52.66 25.83
C ILE A 19 4.25 53.54 24.57
N MET A 20 4.59 52.98 23.41
CA MET A 20 4.65 53.72 22.14
C MET A 20 3.26 53.97 21.54
N GLU A 21 2.32 53.01 21.61
CA GLU A 21 0.92 53.24 21.22
C GLU A 21 0.25 54.32 22.09
N PHE A 22 0.45 54.25 23.41
CA PHE A 22 -0.13 55.24 24.33
C PHE A 22 0.43 56.66 24.09
N HIS A 23 1.69 56.78 23.69
CA HIS A 23 2.31 58.07 23.35
C HIS A 23 1.81 58.64 22.02
N ILE A 24 1.56 57.78 21.03
CA ILE A 24 1.00 58.17 19.73
C ILE A 24 -0.46 58.60 19.87
N GLU A 25 -1.29 57.88 20.63
CA GLU A 25 -2.66 58.31 20.95
C GLU A 25 -2.67 59.69 21.64
N ARG A 26 -1.69 59.94 22.52
CA ARG A 26 -1.54 61.22 23.21
C ARG A 26 -1.08 62.36 22.29
N LEU A 27 -0.27 62.06 21.27
CA LEU A 27 0.13 62.99 20.22
C LEU A 27 -1.03 63.29 19.25
N MET A 28 -1.87 62.30 18.95
CA MET A 28 -3.07 62.48 18.11
C MET A 28 -4.18 63.27 18.83
N LYS A 29 -4.26 63.20 20.17
CA LYS A 29 -5.20 63.99 21.00
C LYS A 29 -4.79 65.46 21.20
N LYS A 30 -3.50 65.81 21.01
CA LYS A 30 -3.05 67.22 21.08
C LYS A 30 -3.07 67.81 19.68
N GLU A 31 -4.16 68.54 19.39
CA GLU A 31 -4.39 69.28 18.15
C GLU A 31 -3.14 70.00 17.64
N THR A 32 -2.43 69.34 16.75
CA THR A 32 -1.48 69.94 15.82
C THR A 32 -1.71 69.19 14.53
N LYS A 33 -1.66 69.88 13.38
CA LYS A 33 -1.88 69.30 12.05
C LYS A 33 -0.90 68.15 11.79
N VAL A 34 -1.18 66.96 12.31
CA VAL A 34 -0.40 65.77 12.03
C VAL A 34 -0.77 65.39 10.60
N ASN A 35 0.21 65.52 9.71
CA ASN A 35 0.05 65.20 8.30
C ASN A 35 -0.41 63.74 8.18
N VAL A 36 -1.59 63.50 7.59
CA VAL A 36 -2.19 62.16 7.45
C VAL A 36 -1.18 61.16 6.86
N ARG A 37 -0.36 61.62 5.91
CA ARG A 37 0.72 60.84 5.28
C ARG A 37 1.80 60.39 6.28
N PHE A 38 2.09 61.21 7.28
CA PHE A 38 3.05 60.89 8.34
C PHE A 38 2.48 59.83 9.30
N VAL A 39 1.20 59.93 9.64
CA VAL A 39 0.49 58.91 10.43
C VAL A 39 0.45 57.58 9.69
N GLU A 40 0.14 57.57 8.39
CA GLU A 40 0.14 56.36 7.55
C GLU A 40 1.50 55.66 7.52
N VAL A 41 2.59 56.42 7.40
CA VAL A 41 3.96 55.88 7.42
C VAL A 41 4.29 55.26 8.77
N ILE A 42 3.90 55.91 9.87
CA ILE A 42 4.09 55.37 11.23
C ILE A 42 3.26 54.09 11.41
N ILE A 43 1.98 54.08 11.01
CA ILE A 43 1.12 52.90 11.07
C ILE A 43 1.71 51.75 10.25
N LYS A 44 2.19 52.00 9.02
CA LYS A 44 2.85 50.97 8.19
C LYS A 44 4.10 50.40 8.86
N LYS A 45 4.94 51.25 9.46
CA LYS A 45 6.15 50.81 10.18
C LYS A 45 5.81 50.04 11.46
N LEU A 46 4.81 50.49 12.21
CA LEU A 46 4.30 49.81 13.41
C LEU A 46 3.69 48.46 13.06
N ASN A 47 2.87 48.38 12.03
CA ASN A 47 2.29 47.14 11.54
C ASN A 47 3.38 46.20 11.04
N SER A 48 4.31 46.68 10.23
CA SER A 48 5.46 45.88 9.77
C SER A 48 6.26 45.33 10.95
N ALA A 49 6.49 46.12 12.00
CA ALA A 49 7.17 45.67 13.22
C ALA A 49 6.32 44.72 14.09
N ARG A 50 4.98 44.91 14.16
CA ARG A 50 4.05 43.99 14.82
C ARG A 50 4.06 42.62 14.15
N TYR A 51 4.00 42.60 12.82
CA TYR A 51 4.01 41.37 12.02
C TYR A 51 5.42 40.75 11.90
N PHE A 52 6.49 41.50 12.17
CA PHE A 52 7.87 41.01 12.09
C PHE A 52 8.15 39.89 13.11
N PHE A 53 7.58 40.00 14.32
CA PHE A 53 7.73 39.02 15.39
C PHE A 53 6.63 37.94 15.41
N MET A 54 5.69 37.99 14.46
CA MET A 54 4.64 36.99 14.36
C MET A 54 5.12 35.76 13.60
N THR A 55 4.62 34.60 14.01
CA THR A 55 4.82 33.34 13.30
C THR A 55 4.27 33.49 11.88
N ARG A 56 5.12 33.25 10.89
CA ARG A 56 4.73 33.29 9.48
C ARG A 56 4.24 31.91 9.06
N VAL A 57 3.10 31.86 8.39
CA VAL A 57 2.66 30.68 7.65
C VAL A 57 3.21 30.82 6.22
N SER A 58 3.86 29.78 5.71
CA SER A 58 4.34 29.74 4.32
C SER A 58 3.18 29.73 3.34
N SER A 59 3.29 30.50 2.26
CA SER A 59 2.37 30.38 1.12
C SER A 59 2.40 28.98 0.52
N GLU A 60 3.54 28.28 0.58
CA GLU A 60 3.65 26.89 0.14
C GLU A 60 2.70 25.96 0.91
N SER A 61 2.45 26.22 2.20
CA SER A 61 1.54 25.41 3.02
C SER A 61 0.11 25.52 2.54
N HIS A 62 -0.36 26.74 2.25
CA HIS A 62 -1.71 26.94 1.69
C HIS A 62 -1.87 26.32 0.31
N ILE A 63 -0.83 26.39 -0.53
CA ILE A 63 -0.84 25.76 -1.85
C ILE A 63 -0.88 24.23 -1.74
N GLY A 64 -0.12 23.64 -0.80
CA GLY A 64 -0.16 22.20 -0.54
C GLY A 64 -1.56 21.70 -0.19
N GLU A 65 -2.25 22.41 0.73
CA GLU A 65 -3.61 22.06 1.15
C GLU A 65 -4.63 22.03 0.00
N LEU A 66 -4.46 22.87 -1.03
CA LEU A 66 -5.33 22.84 -2.21
C LEU A 66 -5.25 21.50 -2.97
N GLY A 67 -4.06 20.90 -3.05
CA GLY A 67 -3.89 19.58 -3.67
C GLY A 67 -4.50 18.45 -2.84
N SER A 68 -4.33 18.51 -1.51
CA SER A 68 -4.97 17.58 -0.58
C SER A 68 -6.50 17.66 -0.67
N ALA A 69 -7.05 18.88 -0.69
CA ALA A 69 -8.48 19.11 -0.82
C ALA A 69 -9.02 18.63 -2.17
N PHE A 70 -8.29 18.86 -3.26
CA PHE A 70 -8.63 18.37 -4.59
C PHE A 70 -8.74 16.84 -4.63
N LEU A 71 -7.72 16.13 -4.12
CA LEU A 71 -7.74 14.67 -4.10
C LEU A 71 -8.85 14.14 -3.18
N GLN A 72 -9.03 14.74 -2.00
CA GLN A 72 -10.10 14.36 -1.08
C GLN A 72 -11.48 14.50 -1.73
N TYR A 73 -11.71 15.57 -2.48
CA TYR A 73 -12.96 15.79 -3.22
C TYR A 73 -13.20 14.68 -4.25
N LEU A 74 -12.19 14.34 -5.06
CA LEU A 74 -12.31 13.26 -6.05
C LEU A 74 -12.61 11.92 -5.38
N CYS A 75 -11.87 11.59 -4.33
CA CYS A 75 -12.09 10.37 -3.57
C CYS A 75 -13.51 10.32 -3.01
N SER A 76 -13.98 11.39 -2.38
CA SER A 76 -15.32 11.45 -1.78
C SER A 76 -16.43 11.31 -2.82
N LYS A 77 -16.24 11.87 -4.03
CA LYS A 77 -17.20 11.76 -5.12
C LYS A 77 -17.29 10.34 -5.71
N GLN A 78 -16.20 9.57 -5.63
CA GLN A 78 -16.12 8.18 -6.11
C GLN A 78 -16.15 7.16 -4.97
N GLU A 79 -16.62 7.55 -3.79
CA GLU A 79 -16.74 6.67 -2.63
C GLU A 79 -15.41 6.02 -2.18
N VAL A 80 -14.27 6.63 -2.51
CA VAL A 80 -12.94 6.19 -2.07
C VAL A 80 -12.61 6.83 -0.72
N ILE A 81 -12.13 6.04 0.23
CA ILE A 81 -11.77 6.55 1.56
C ILE A 81 -10.44 7.30 1.47
N TYR A 82 -10.42 8.58 1.86
CA TYR A 82 -9.22 9.42 1.90
C TYR A 82 -8.75 9.65 3.34
N ARG A 83 -7.45 9.47 3.60
CA ARG A 83 -6.83 9.64 4.92
C ARG A 83 -5.56 10.51 4.83
N PRO A 84 -5.58 11.76 5.33
CA PRO A 84 -4.39 12.61 5.33
C PRO A 84 -3.36 12.13 6.35
N VAL A 85 -2.08 12.17 5.99
CA VAL A 85 -0.96 11.93 6.92
C VAL A 85 -0.66 13.24 7.64
N ARG A 86 -0.81 13.25 8.97
CA ARG A 86 -0.64 14.47 9.78
C ARG A 86 0.67 14.52 10.57
N ILE A 87 1.40 13.41 10.64
CA ILE A 87 2.57 13.27 11.52
C ILE A 87 3.70 12.63 10.69
N PHE A 88 4.79 13.37 10.49
CA PHE A 88 5.99 13.02 9.71
C PHE A 88 5.69 12.52 8.27
N ASP A 89 5.62 13.45 7.31
CA ASP A 89 5.51 13.14 5.89
C ASP A 89 6.88 12.79 5.28
N VAL A 90 7.32 11.54 5.43
CA VAL A 90 8.56 11.05 4.79
C VAL A 90 8.40 10.75 3.29
N GLY A 91 7.54 11.51 2.60
CA GLY A 91 7.24 11.36 1.18
C GLY A 91 5.91 10.68 0.85
N ILE A 92 4.94 10.72 1.77
CA ILE A 92 3.54 10.27 1.59
C ILE A 92 2.65 11.28 2.31
N ASP A 93 1.79 11.96 1.57
CA ASP A 93 0.95 13.04 2.09
C ASP A 93 -0.44 12.51 2.50
N ALA A 94 -0.91 11.44 1.86
CA ALA A 94 -2.18 10.80 2.16
C ALA A 94 -2.18 9.31 1.81
N PHE A 95 -3.15 8.60 2.35
CA PHE A 95 -3.54 7.27 1.90
C PHE A 95 -4.95 7.31 1.32
N ILE A 96 -5.17 6.55 0.26
CA ILE A 96 -6.51 6.27 -0.27
C ILE A 96 -6.79 4.77 -0.19
N GLU A 97 -8.06 4.42 -0.02
CA GLU A 97 -8.51 3.03 0.03
C GLU A 97 -9.83 2.88 -0.74
N PRO A 98 -9.86 2.06 -1.80
CA PRO A 98 -11.08 1.72 -2.50
C PRO A 98 -12.08 1.01 -1.58
N GLN A 99 -13.36 1.13 -1.86
CA GLN A 99 -14.40 0.35 -1.19
C GLN A 99 -15.27 -0.39 -2.22
N VAL A 100 -15.85 -1.53 -1.81
CA VAL A 100 -16.81 -2.28 -2.61
C VAL A 100 -18.18 -2.13 -1.94
N GLY A 101 -19.04 -1.29 -2.52
CA GLY A 101 -20.25 -0.85 -1.84
C GLY A 101 -19.88 -0.11 -0.55
N ASN A 102 -20.31 -0.63 0.60
CA ASN A 102 -20.00 -0.05 1.91
C ASN A 102 -18.83 -0.75 2.65
N ILE A 103 -18.06 -1.57 1.94
CA ILE A 103 -16.98 -2.39 2.53
C ILE A 103 -15.62 -1.80 2.17
N ALA A 104 -14.90 -1.33 3.19
CA ALA A 104 -13.50 -0.94 3.08
C ALA A 104 -12.65 -2.18 2.73
N THR A 105 -11.82 -2.09 1.69
CA THR A 105 -11.12 -3.25 1.10
C THR A 105 -9.82 -3.65 1.80
N GLY A 106 -9.28 -2.81 2.68
CA GLY A 106 -7.91 -2.94 3.21
C GLY A 106 -6.81 -2.61 2.19
N ALA A 107 -7.19 -2.29 0.95
CA ALA A 107 -6.30 -2.03 -0.18
C ALA A 107 -5.70 -0.62 -0.12
N MET A 108 -4.84 -0.36 0.86
CA MET A 108 -4.22 0.96 1.05
C MET A 108 -3.28 1.32 -0.11
N ILE A 109 -3.38 2.57 -0.58
CA ILE A 109 -2.53 3.17 -1.60
C ILE A 109 -1.95 4.46 -1.03
N GLY A 110 -0.63 4.58 -0.99
CA GLY A 110 0.04 5.81 -0.56
C GLY A 110 0.06 6.84 -1.70
N VAL A 111 -0.12 8.11 -1.37
CA VAL A 111 -0.14 9.20 -2.35
C VAL A 111 0.82 10.31 -1.94
N GLN A 112 1.71 10.69 -2.85
CA GLN A 112 2.46 11.94 -2.78
C GLN A 112 1.81 12.97 -3.70
N ILE A 113 1.48 14.12 -3.15
CA ILE A 113 0.81 15.24 -3.79
C ILE A 113 1.82 16.37 -3.97
N LYS A 114 1.87 16.93 -5.18
CA LYS A 114 2.63 18.13 -5.51
C LYS A 114 1.67 19.16 -6.09
N THR A 115 1.69 20.38 -5.56
CA THR A 115 0.71 21.40 -5.96
C THR A 115 1.40 22.67 -6.44
N GLY A 116 0.85 23.26 -7.51
CA GLY A 116 1.19 24.60 -7.98
C GLY A 116 1.98 24.66 -9.28
N LYS A 117 2.13 25.89 -9.77
CA LYS A 117 2.74 26.23 -11.08
C LYS A 117 4.16 25.70 -11.29
N SER A 118 4.95 25.51 -10.23
CA SER A 118 6.34 25.03 -10.32
C SER A 118 6.47 23.62 -10.93
N PHE A 119 5.37 22.87 -10.94
CA PHE A 119 5.26 21.55 -11.54
C PHE A 119 4.70 21.58 -12.97
N LYS A 120 4.33 22.76 -13.48
CA LYS A 120 3.85 22.96 -14.85
C LYS A 120 4.89 23.71 -15.68
N THR A 121 5.13 23.21 -16.88
CA THR A 121 6.03 23.82 -17.86
C THR A 121 5.30 24.90 -18.66
N SER A 122 6.05 25.82 -19.26
CA SER A 122 5.50 26.85 -20.14
C SER A 122 4.76 26.28 -21.37
N SER A 123 5.08 25.07 -21.79
CA SER A 123 4.39 24.35 -22.87
C SER A 123 3.11 23.62 -22.41
N GLY A 124 2.67 23.81 -21.15
CA GLY A 124 1.47 23.18 -20.60
C GLY A 124 1.63 21.71 -20.21
N ARG A 125 2.84 21.15 -20.25
CA ARG A 125 3.15 19.81 -19.70
C ARG A 125 3.37 19.89 -18.20
N TYR A 126 3.18 18.77 -17.52
CA TYR A 126 3.41 18.65 -16.09
C TYR A 126 4.71 17.90 -15.82
N SER A 127 5.29 18.11 -14.64
CA SER A 127 6.53 17.49 -14.22
C SER A 127 6.45 17.14 -12.74
N PHE A 128 6.51 15.85 -12.43
CA PHE A 128 6.63 15.39 -11.06
C PHE A 128 8.12 15.25 -10.72
N LYS A 129 8.61 16.04 -9.76
CA LYS A 129 10.04 16.15 -9.42
C LYS A 129 10.25 15.77 -7.96
N SER A 130 11.26 14.96 -7.70
CA SER A 130 11.72 14.65 -6.34
C SER A 130 13.20 14.31 -6.32
N ASP A 131 13.78 14.05 -5.14
CA ASP A 131 15.16 13.59 -5.02
C ASP A 131 15.28 12.07 -5.10
N LYS A 132 16.50 11.58 -5.28
CA LYS A 132 16.81 10.13 -5.33
C LYS A 132 16.33 9.39 -4.08
N ALA A 133 16.40 10.01 -2.90
CA ALA A 133 16.05 9.37 -1.63
C ALA A 133 14.55 9.03 -1.57
N HIS A 134 13.69 9.90 -2.11
CA HIS A 134 12.27 9.62 -2.25
C HIS A 134 11.98 8.50 -3.26
N PHE A 135 12.65 8.49 -4.42
CA PHE A 135 12.51 7.37 -5.37
C PHE A 135 12.95 6.05 -4.74
N GLU A 136 14.05 6.04 -4.00
CA GLU A 136 14.47 4.88 -3.20
C GLU A 136 13.42 4.47 -2.16
N TYR A 137 12.87 5.44 -1.43
CA TYR A 137 11.82 5.20 -0.44
C TYR A 137 10.58 4.55 -1.07
N TRP A 138 10.01 5.14 -2.12
CA TRP A 138 8.83 4.61 -2.82
C TRP A 138 9.06 3.22 -3.42
N SER A 139 10.27 2.94 -3.91
CA SER A 139 10.62 1.62 -4.45
C SER A 139 10.59 0.50 -3.41
N ARG A 140 10.86 0.84 -2.13
CA ARG A 140 10.91 -0.09 -1.00
C ARG A 140 9.58 -0.20 -0.24
N CYS A 141 8.68 0.77 -0.39
CA CYS A 141 7.36 0.71 0.23
C CYS A 141 6.64 -0.58 -0.18
N THR A 142 6.06 -1.28 0.79
CA THR A 142 5.24 -2.48 0.54
C THR A 142 3.94 -2.13 -0.16
N LEU A 143 3.31 -1.02 0.26
CA LEU A 143 2.13 -0.48 -0.39
C LEU A 143 2.47 0.13 -1.76
N PRO A 144 1.54 0.12 -2.73
CA PRO A 144 1.68 0.90 -3.95
C PRO A 144 1.66 2.40 -3.61
N ILE A 145 2.53 3.15 -4.28
CA ILE A 145 2.67 4.59 -4.11
C ILE A 145 2.38 5.28 -5.45
N ILE A 146 1.48 6.25 -5.43
CA ILE A 146 1.08 7.07 -6.57
C ILE A 146 1.50 8.53 -6.34
N GLY A 147 1.83 9.22 -7.43
CA GLY A 147 2.14 10.64 -7.45
C GLY A 147 1.01 11.42 -8.10
N VAL A 148 0.62 12.54 -7.49
CA VAL A 148 -0.37 13.48 -8.03
C VAL A 148 0.28 14.84 -8.18
N VAL A 149 0.05 15.49 -9.32
CA VAL A 149 0.34 16.92 -9.52
C VAL A 149 -0.99 17.65 -9.71
N TYR A 150 -1.25 18.65 -8.87
CA TYR A 150 -2.42 19.51 -9.00
C TYR A 150 -2.00 20.95 -9.37
N ASP A 151 -2.63 21.50 -10.40
CA ASP A 151 -2.52 22.91 -10.77
C ASP A 151 -3.80 23.65 -10.41
N PRO A 152 -3.77 24.49 -9.36
CA PRO A 152 -4.97 25.18 -8.88
C PRO A 152 -5.43 26.32 -9.80
N GLU A 153 -4.62 26.78 -10.77
CA GLU A 153 -5.05 27.84 -11.69
C GLU A 153 -5.92 27.32 -12.84
N ASP A 154 -5.58 26.15 -13.34
CA ASP A 154 -6.35 25.47 -14.39
C ASP A 154 -7.38 24.48 -13.79
N GLU A 155 -7.36 24.27 -12.47
CA GLU A 155 -8.13 23.27 -11.73
C GLU A 155 -7.96 21.85 -12.32
N LYS A 156 -6.72 21.52 -12.70
CA LYS A 156 -6.39 20.24 -13.36
C LYS A 156 -5.40 19.42 -12.55
N GLY A 157 -5.70 18.13 -12.43
CA GLY A 157 -4.80 17.13 -11.87
C GLY A 157 -4.19 16.24 -12.94
N VAL A 158 -2.96 15.77 -12.70
CA VAL A 158 -2.38 14.61 -13.37
C VAL A 158 -1.82 13.63 -12.35
N TRP A 159 -1.72 12.35 -12.71
CA TRP A 159 -1.21 11.31 -11.82
C TRP A 159 -0.19 10.40 -12.48
N VAL A 160 0.56 9.67 -11.64
CA VAL A 160 1.53 8.67 -12.11
C VAL A 160 1.80 7.59 -11.06
N ASN A 161 2.04 6.35 -11.50
CA ASN A 161 2.46 5.27 -10.62
C ASN A 161 3.94 5.39 -10.23
N LEU A 162 4.21 5.90 -9.02
CA LEU A 162 5.58 6.11 -8.53
C LEU A 162 6.26 4.79 -8.20
N SER A 163 5.54 3.79 -7.72
CA SER A 163 6.13 2.48 -7.39
C SER A 163 6.71 1.77 -8.62
N ASP A 164 6.01 1.80 -9.76
CA ASP A 164 6.48 1.18 -11.00
C ASP A 164 7.62 2.01 -11.62
N ILE A 165 7.48 3.34 -11.67
CA ILE A 165 8.52 4.23 -12.23
C ILE A 165 9.80 4.25 -11.38
N ALA A 166 9.69 4.20 -10.05
CA ALA A 166 10.86 4.30 -9.19
C ALA A 166 11.87 3.17 -9.43
N LYS A 167 11.39 1.94 -9.69
CA LYS A 167 12.26 0.80 -10.02
C LYS A 167 13.05 1.05 -11.31
N ASP A 168 12.39 1.54 -12.35
CA ASP A 168 13.03 1.92 -13.62
C ASP A 168 14.07 3.02 -13.41
N ARG A 169 13.70 4.10 -12.73
CA ARG A 169 14.59 5.26 -12.51
C ARG A 169 15.80 4.93 -11.67
N LEU A 170 15.66 4.08 -10.66
CA LEU A 170 16.81 3.64 -9.86
C LEU A 170 17.78 2.80 -10.67
N THR A 171 17.26 1.93 -11.54
CA THR A 171 18.08 1.10 -12.45
C THR A 171 18.86 1.98 -13.43
N ASN A 172 18.21 3.01 -13.98
CA ASN A 172 18.80 3.91 -14.97
C ASN A 172 19.54 5.13 -14.36
N LYS A 173 19.63 5.20 -13.02
CA LYS A 173 20.22 6.33 -12.26
C LYS A 173 19.61 7.70 -12.60
N GLY A 174 18.29 7.73 -12.79
CA GLY A 174 17.51 8.91 -13.11
C GLY A 174 16.89 8.86 -14.52
N PRO A 175 16.35 9.99 -15.01
CA PRO A 175 16.21 11.28 -14.33
C PRO A 175 15.20 11.26 -13.17
N TRP A 176 15.41 12.07 -12.13
CA TRP A 176 14.50 12.22 -10.96
C TRP A 176 13.30 13.15 -11.24
N VAL A 177 12.94 13.25 -12.51
CA VAL A 177 11.85 14.07 -13.02
C VAL A 177 11.02 13.20 -13.96
N ILE A 178 9.70 13.21 -13.75
CA ILE A 178 8.74 12.47 -14.56
C ILE A 178 7.92 13.49 -15.33
N ASN A 179 7.97 13.43 -16.66
CA ASN A 179 7.21 14.32 -17.53
C ASN A 179 5.82 13.73 -17.78
N LEU A 180 4.79 14.52 -17.49
CA LEU A 180 3.39 14.14 -17.59
C LEU A 180 2.64 15.06 -18.56
N SER A 181 1.54 14.57 -19.09
CA SER A 181 0.68 15.24 -20.05
C SER A 181 -0.77 15.07 -19.61
N ILE A 182 -1.62 16.07 -19.83
CA ILE A 182 -3.04 15.94 -19.47
C ILE A 182 -3.74 14.88 -20.34
N GLN A 183 -3.28 14.66 -21.58
CA GLN A 183 -3.88 13.72 -22.51
C GLN A 183 -3.75 12.26 -22.06
N GLU A 184 -2.65 11.92 -21.39
CA GLU A 184 -2.36 10.53 -21.00
C GLU A 184 -2.50 10.30 -19.50
N HIS A 185 -2.42 11.36 -18.69
CA HIS A 185 -2.26 11.25 -17.24
C HIS A 185 -3.32 12.05 -16.46
N SER A 186 -4.42 12.47 -17.09
CA SER A 186 -5.45 13.26 -16.39
C SER A 186 -5.92 12.57 -15.12
N LEU A 187 -6.06 13.34 -14.05
CA LEU A 187 -6.72 12.92 -12.83
C LEU A 187 -7.99 13.73 -12.65
N ASP A 188 -9.12 13.04 -12.75
CA ASP A 188 -10.46 13.56 -12.53
C ASP A 188 -11.34 12.46 -11.89
N SER A 189 -12.65 12.71 -11.81
CA SER A 189 -13.56 11.73 -11.21
C SER A 189 -13.61 10.43 -12.01
N ASP A 190 -13.46 10.47 -13.33
CA ASP A 190 -13.64 9.31 -14.20
C ASP A 190 -12.34 8.50 -14.28
N SER A 191 -11.19 9.17 -14.26
CA SER A 191 -9.87 8.52 -14.34
C SER A 191 -9.32 8.04 -12.99
N LEU A 192 -9.95 8.39 -11.86
CA LEU A 192 -9.53 7.92 -10.52
C LEU A 192 -9.51 6.39 -10.43
N GLN A 193 -10.46 5.71 -11.07
CA GLN A 193 -10.47 4.24 -11.08
C GLN A 193 -9.23 3.67 -11.79
N THR A 194 -8.79 4.28 -12.89
CA THR A 194 -7.58 3.86 -13.61
C THR A 194 -6.32 3.99 -12.75
N LEU A 195 -6.26 5.03 -11.90
CA LEU A 195 -5.20 5.19 -10.90
C LEU A 195 -5.21 4.05 -9.89
N ILE A 196 -6.39 3.72 -9.36
CA ILE A 196 -6.59 2.62 -8.41
C ILE A 196 -6.19 1.29 -9.04
N ASP A 197 -6.67 0.98 -10.24
CA ASP A 197 -6.36 -0.26 -10.95
C ASP A 197 -4.84 -0.40 -11.18
N SER A 198 -4.16 0.70 -11.51
CA SER A 198 -2.70 0.72 -11.63
C SER A 198 -1.99 0.40 -10.32
N ALA A 199 -2.48 0.95 -9.20
CA ALA A 199 -1.94 0.68 -7.87
C ALA A 199 -2.19 -0.76 -7.42
N GLU A 200 -3.37 -1.31 -7.69
CA GLU A 200 -3.73 -2.71 -7.41
C GLU A 200 -2.82 -3.67 -8.18
N LEU A 201 -2.60 -3.41 -9.47
CA LEU A 201 -1.65 -4.20 -10.27
C LEU A 201 -0.24 -4.15 -9.70
N THR A 202 0.22 -2.98 -9.23
CA THR A 202 1.50 -2.88 -8.53
C THR A 202 1.52 -3.70 -7.24
N ARG A 203 0.44 -3.67 -6.44
CA ARG A 203 0.35 -4.46 -5.21
C ARG A 203 0.44 -5.94 -5.53
N ILE A 204 -0.36 -6.43 -6.49
CA ILE A 204 -0.34 -7.82 -6.96
C ILE A 204 1.06 -8.22 -7.45
N LYS A 205 1.74 -7.37 -8.25
CA LYS A 205 3.13 -7.60 -8.69
C LYS A 205 4.09 -7.68 -7.51
N LYS A 206 3.97 -6.77 -6.52
CA LYS A 206 4.85 -6.76 -5.33
C LYS A 206 4.63 -8.00 -4.48
N ASP A 207 3.39 -8.41 -4.28
CA ASP A 207 3.03 -9.62 -3.56
C ASP A 207 3.55 -10.86 -4.30
N PHE A 208 3.39 -10.91 -5.63
CA PHE A 208 3.96 -11.96 -6.46
C PHE A 208 5.49 -12.03 -6.38
N ILE A 209 6.18 -10.88 -6.43
CA ILE A 209 7.65 -10.82 -6.31
C ILE A 209 8.10 -11.24 -4.90
N LYS A 210 7.47 -10.69 -3.85
CA LYS A 210 7.78 -11.05 -2.46
C LYS A 210 7.58 -12.53 -2.22
N PHE A 211 6.48 -13.07 -2.75
CA PHE A 211 6.21 -14.50 -2.75
C PHE A 211 7.32 -15.24 -3.50
N SER A 212 7.67 -14.85 -4.73
CA SER A 212 8.74 -15.51 -5.50
C SER A 212 10.10 -15.51 -4.79
N TYR A 213 10.49 -14.43 -4.11
CA TYR A 213 11.74 -14.40 -3.32
C TYR A 213 11.69 -15.30 -2.09
N LEU A 214 10.51 -15.51 -1.51
CA LEU A 214 10.29 -16.45 -0.41
C LEU A 214 10.19 -17.91 -0.91
N THR A 215 9.88 -18.13 -2.19
CA THR A 215 9.75 -19.46 -2.83
C THR A 215 11.03 -19.96 -3.51
N MET A 216 12.03 -19.08 -3.73
CA MET A 216 13.30 -19.47 -4.33
C MET A 216 14.10 -20.39 -3.37
N PRO A 217 14.60 -21.55 -3.84
CA PRO A 217 15.70 -22.22 -3.16
C PRO A 217 16.87 -21.22 -3.10
N GLN A 218 17.46 -21.04 -1.91
CA GLN A 218 18.67 -20.22 -1.77
C GLN A 218 19.67 -20.61 -2.87
N PRO A 219 20.26 -19.64 -3.61
CA PRO A 219 21.09 -19.96 -4.74
C PRO A 219 22.31 -20.75 -4.25
N ASN A 220 22.33 -22.03 -4.59
CA ASN A 220 23.55 -22.80 -4.60
C ASN A 220 24.44 -22.10 -5.63
N LYS A 221 25.50 -21.44 -5.16
CA LYS A 221 26.52 -20.83 -6.01
C LYS A 221 27.09 -21.93 -6.90
N ASN A 222 26.54 -22.11 -8.10
CA ASN A 222 27.20 -22.58 -9.31
C ASN A 222 26.15 -22.90 -10.41
N LYS A 223 26.34 -22.24 -11.56
CA LYS A 223 25.72 -22.46 -12.90
C LYS A 223 24.46 -21.65 -13.21
N GLU A 224 24.66 -20.39 -13.58
CA GLU A 224 23.79 -19.70 -14.55
C GLU A 224 24.64 -19.20 -15.71
N LYS A 225 24.63 -19.97 -16.80
CA LYS A 225 24.71 -19.48 -18.17
C LYS A 225 23.79 -20.36 -19.00
N ASP A 226 23.03 -19.71 -19.86
CA ASP A 226 22.13 -20.26 -20.86
C ASP A 226 20.71 -20.60 -20.39
N SER A 227 19.80 -19.62 -20.46
CA SER A 227 18.61 -19.71 -21.32
C SER A 227 17.60 -18.59 -21.03
N PHE A 228 17.77 -17.42 -21.64
CA PHE A 228 16.70 -16.42 -21.77
C PHE A 228 16.48 -16.12 -23.25
N LYS A 229 15.76 -17.02 -23.94
CA LYS A 229 15.10 -16.72 -25.21
C LYS A 229 13.83 -17.56 -25.32
N ASN A 230 12.73 -16.88 -25.61
CA ASN A 230 11.38 -17.37 -25.98
C ASN A 230 10.36 -17.48 -24.84
N LEU A 231 9.72 -16.36 -24.50
CA LEU A 231 8.45 -16.33 -23.75
C LEU A 231 7.53 -15.23 -24.28
N SER A 232 6.84 -15.48 -25.39
CA SER A 232 5.85 -14.53 -25.92
C SER A 232 4.53 -15.16 -26.38
N THR A 233 4.14 -16.35 -25.90
CA THR A 233 2.91 -17.02 -26.37
C THR A 233 2.11 -17.85 -25.34
N ILE A 234 2.35 -17.77 -24.03
CA ILE A 234 1.74 -18.72 -23.06
C ILE A 234 1.22 -18.03 -21.79
N SER A 235 0.09 -17.31 -21.80
CA SER A 235 -0.28 -16.44 -20.65
C SER A 235 -1.69 -16.61 -20.05
N SER A 236 -2.37 -17.74 -20.21
CA SER A 236 -3.62 -18.00 -19.44
C SER A 236 -3.79 -19.44 -18.97
N HIS A 237 -3.37 -20.44 -19.75
CA HIS A 237 -3.34 -21.84 -19.31
C HIS A 237 -2.19 -22.13 -18.32
N THR A 238 -1.08 -21.42 -18.44
CA THR A 238 0.12 -21.56 -17.59
C THR A 238 -0.12 -21.19 -16.15
N ALA A 239 -0.82 -20.09 -15.87
CA ALA A 239 -0.95 -19.59 -14.49
C ALA A 239 -1.77 -20.53 -13.59
N TRP A 240 -2.83 -21.13 -14.12
CA TRP A 240 -3.67 -22.07 -13.35
C TRP A 240 -2.93 -23.41 -13.13
N ASP A 241 -2.26 -23.92 -14.16
CA ASP A 241 -1.42 -25.13 -14.04
C ASP A 241 -0.23 -24.90 -13.08
N GLU A 242 0.39 -23.72 -13.10
CA GLU A 242 1.44 -23.34 -12.16
C GLU A 242 0.93 -23.26 -10.72
N LEU A 243 -0.28 -22.75 -10.50
CA LEU A 243 -0.90 -22.75 -9.17
C LEU A 243 -1.13 -24.19 -8.69
N LEU A 244 -1.66 -25.06 -9.56
CA LEU A 244 -1.87 -26.47 -9.24
C LEU A 244 -0.55 -27.17 -8.94
N ASP A 245 0.48 -26.99 -9.75
CA ASP A 245 1.80 -27.57 -9.51
C ASP A 245 2.44 -27.01 -8.24
N THR A 246 2.22 -25.74 -7.91
CA THR A 246 2.69 -25.13 -6.66
C THR A 246 1.99 -25.75 -5.45
N PHE A 247 0.67 -25.90 -5.50
CA PHE A 247 -0.13 -26.49 -4.43
C PHE A 247 0.21 -27.96 -4.16
N LEU A 248 0.53 -28.73 -5.20
CA LEU A 248 0.87 -30.16 -5.07
C LEU A 248 2.37 -30.42 -4.85
N SER A 249 3.20 -29.37 -4.85
CA SER A 249 4.66 -29.47 -4.74
C SER A 249 5.11 -29.69 -3.29
N LEU A 250 6.05 -30.61 -3.12
CA LEU A 250 6.76 -30.82 -1.87
C LEU A 250 7.93 -29.84 -1.67
N LEU A 251 8.29 -29.07 -2.71
CA LEU A 251 9.50 -28.25 -2.74
C LEU A 251 9.28 -26.84 -2.20
N TYR A 252 8.04 -26.37 -2.17
CA TYR A 252 7.72 -25.03 -1.71
C TYR A 252 7.42 -24.99 -0.20
N ASP A 253 7.62 -23.82 0.41
CA ASP A 253 7.24 -23.57 1.81
C ASP A 253 5.73 -23.77 2.04
N ASP A 254 5.35 -24.09 3.26
CA ASP A 254 3.96 -24.36 3.63
C ASP A 254 3.04 -23.15 3.42
N ARG A 255 3.54 -21.91 3.61
CA ARG A 255 2.79 -20.67 3.30
C ARG A 255 2.48 -20.53 1.81
N ILE A 256 3.42 -20.98 0.98
CA ILE A 256 3.32 -20.92 -0.49
C ILE A 256 2.26 -21.89 -0.97
N VAL A 257 2.33 -23.12 -0.46
CA VAL A 257 1.34 -24.16 -0.74
C VAL A 257 -0.04 -23.69 -0.29
N ALA A 258 -0.16 -23.11 0.91
CA ALA A 258 -1.43 -22.60 1.43
C ALA A 258 -2.03 -21.50 0.55
N GLY A 259 -1.22 -20.52 0.15
CA GLY A 259 -1.65 -19.44 -0.74
C GLY A 259 -2.03 -19.93 -2.15
N ALA A 260 -1.34 -20.95 -2.66
CA ALA A 260 -1.70 -21.58 -3.94
C ALA A 260 -3.04 -22.30 -3.84
N GLY A 261 -3.28 -23.05 -2.76
CA GLY A 261 -4.55 -23.72 -2.48
C GLY A 261 -5.72 -22.74 -2.39
N TYR A 262 -5.56 -21.64 -1.65
CA TYR A 262 -6.58 -20.58 -1.60
C TYR A 262 -6.88 -19.98 -2.98
N ARG A 263 -5.86 -19.69 -3.80
CA ARG A 263 -6.09 -19.15 -5.14
C ARG A 263 -6.75 -20.16 -6.07
N LEU A 264 -6.39 -21.44 -5.97
CA LEU A 264 -7.03 -22.52 -6.72
C LEU A 264 -8.51 -22.64 -6.39
N SER A 265 -8.90 -22.49 -5.12
CA SER A 265 -10.30 -22.58 -4.72
C SER A 265 -11.13 -21.41 -5.26
N LEU A 266 -10.58 -20.19 -5.30
CA LEU A 266 -11.27 -19.01 -5.86
C LEU A 266 -11.60 -19.16 -7.35
N TYR A 267 -10.80 -19.94 -8.08
CA TYR A 267 -10.98 -20.23 -9.50
C TYR A 267 -11.34 -21.70 -9.73
N PHE A 268 -11.96 -22.35 -8.74
CA PHE A 268 -12.33 -23.74 -8.83
C PHE A 268 -13.37 -23.94 -9.95
N PRO A 269 -13.15 -24.86 -10.90
CA PRO A 269 -14.07 -25.02 -12.03
C PRO A 269 -15.47 -25.46 -11.58
N GLU A 270 -16.51 -24.74 -12.00
CA GLU A 270 -17.89 -24.95 -11.52
C GLU A 270 -18.55 -26.25 -12.05
N GLY A 271 -18.10 -26.77 -13.20
CA GLY A 271 -18.75 -27.90 -13.89
C GLY A 271 -17.89 -29.16 -13.98
N LYS A 272 -18.47 -30.34 -13.68
CA LYS A 272 -17.80 -31.65 -13.87
C LYS A 272 -17.41 -31.95 -15.32
N SER A 273 -18.03 -31.26 -16.28
CA SER A 273 -17.70 -31.31 -17.70
C SER A 273 -16.50 -30.44 -18.10
N ASP A 274 -16.02 -29.55 -17.22
CA ASP A 274 -14.83 -28.72 -17.48
C ASP A 274 -13.57 -29.60 -17.46
N PHE A 275 -12.72 -29.46 -18.48
CA PHE A 275 -11.47 -30.23 -18.57
C PHE A 275 -10.53 -29.93 -17.39
N ARG A 276 -10.54 -28.72 -16.83
CA ARG A 276 -9.75 -28.32 -15.66
C ARG A 276 -10.26 -29.03 -14.41
N TYR A 277 -11.58 -29.18 -14.27
CA TYR A 277 -12.16 -29.97 -13.19
C TYR A 277 -11.64 -31.42 -13.28
N GLN A 278 -11.79 -32.06 -14.43
CA GLN A 278 -11.35 -33.44 -14.63
C GLN A 278 -9.84 -33.61 -14.42
N TYR A 279 -9.04 -32.65 -14.88
CA TYR A 279 -7.59 -32.63 -14.69
C TYR A 279 -7.21 -32.48 -13.22
N LEU A 280 -7.84 -31.55 -12.48
CA LEU A 280 -7.64 -31.36 -11.05
C LEU A 280 -7.93 -32.62 -10.25
N ILE A 281 -9.13 -33.18 -10.43
CA ILE A 281 -9.58 -34.38 -9.72
C ILE A 281 -8.64 -35.56 -10.00
N LYS A 282 -8.20 -35.72 -11.25
CA LYS A 282 -7.22 -36.74 -11.62
C LYS A 282 -5.89 -36.53 -10.88
N ARG A 283 -5.38 -35.30 -10.79
CA ARG A 283 -4.13 -35.01 -10.05
C ARG A 283 -4.30 -35.25 -8.55
N LEU A 284 -5.42 -34.82 -7.96
CA LEU A 284 -5.74 -35.05 -6.55
C LEU A 284 -5.85 -36.54 -6.20
N SER A 285 -6.40 -37.36 -7.11
CA SER A 285 -6.48 -38.82 -6.91
C SER A 285 -5.13 -39.53 -6.89
N LEU A 286 -4.06 -38.89 -7.38
CA LEU A 286 -2.71 -39.45 -7.44
C LEU A 286 -1.82 -39.01 -6.28
N LEU A 287 -2.33 -38.18 -5.36
CA LEU A 287 -1.57 -37.69 -4.22
C LEU A 287 -1.15 -38.84 -3.31
N ASN A 288 0.11 -38.82 -2.88
CA ASN A 288 0.62 -39.74 -1.85
C ASN A 288 0.54 -39.12 -0.44
N ASP A 289 0.85 -39.91 0.59
CA ASP A 289 0.70 -39.48 1.98
C ASP A 289 1.68 -38.36 2.36
N VAL A 290 2.86 -38.29 1.74
CA VAL A 290 3.82 -37.18 1.97
C VAL A 290 3.24 -35.86 1.47
N GLN A 291 2.55 -35.88 0.32
CA GLN A 291 1.86 -34.70 -0.19
C GLN A 291 0.65 -34.33 0.67
N LEU A 292 -0.10 -35.30 1.20
CA LEU A 292 -1.17 -35.01 2.17
C LEU A 292 -0.62 -34.40 3.46
N ILE A 293 0.50 -34.91 3.97
CA ILE A 293 1.19 -34.32 5.13
C ILE A 293 1.58 -32.87 4.83
N LYS A 294 2.10 -32.59 3.63
CA LYS A 294 2.40 -31.22 3.20
C LYS A 294 1.17 -30.32 3.20
N MET A 295 0.01 -30.84 2.79
CA MET A 295 -1.25 -30.10 2.86
C MET A 295 -1.67 -29.82 4.31
N ILE A 296 -1.52 -30.77 5.23
CA ILE A 296 -1.76 -30.54 6.67
C ILE A 296 -0.86 -29.42 7.19
N PHE A 297 0.43 -29.42 6.85
CA PHE A 297 1.34 -28.34 7.23
C PHE A 297 0.92 -26.98 6.65
N SER A 298 0.46 -26.96 5.39
CA SER A 298 -0.03 -25.73 4.77
C SER A 298 -1.28 -25.17 5.48
N VAL A 299 -2.21 -26.04 5.88
CA VAL A 299 -3.38 -25.67 6.68
C VAL A 299 -2.95 -25.17 8.06
N LYS A 300 -2.02 -25.87 8.72
CA LYS A 300 -1.50 -25.45 10.02
C LYS A 300 -0.93 -24.04 9.97
N VAL A 301 -0.10 -23.76 8.97
CA VAL A 301 0.53 -22.45 8.80
C VAL A 301 -0.51 -21.37 8.52
N ALA A 302 -1.57 -21.67 7.75
CA ALA A 302 -2.69 -20.75 7.57
C ALA A 302 -3.40 -20.44 8.90
N LEU A 303 -3.61 -21.44 9.76
CA LEU A 303 -4.20 -21.25 11.09
C LEU A 303 -3.28 -20.47 12.03
N ASP A 304 -1.98 -20.78 12.04
CA ASP A 304 -0.97 -20.05 12.83
C ASP A 304 -0.91 -18.56 12.44
N ASP A 305 -1.19 -18.24 11.17
CA ASP A 305 -1.25 -16.88 10.62
C ASP A 305 -2.62 -16.20 10.76
N CYS A 306 -3.56 -16.82 11.49
CA CYS A 306 -4.95 -16.33 11.64
C CYS A 306 -5.67 -16.12 10.29
N CYS A 307 -5.45 -17.05 9.36
CA CYS A 307 -6.07 -17.08 8.03
C CYS A 307 -7.01 -18.30 7.91
N GLU A 308 -8.04 -18.38 8.75
CA GLU A 308 -8.97 -19.51 8.79
C GLU A 308 -9.68 -19.73 7.45
N HIS A 309 -10.00 -18.66 6.73
CA HIS A 309 -10.58 -18.72 5.38
C HIS A 309 -9.67 -19.47 4.39
N VAL A 310 -8.34 -19.33 4.49
CA VAL A 310 -7.39 -20.08 3.65
C VAL A 310 -7.46 -21.56 3.98
N ALA A 311 -7.51 -21.91 5.28
CA ALA A 311 -7.65 -23.29 5.73
C ALA A 311 -8.97 -23.92 5.24
N GLU A 312 -10.09 -23.20 5.32
CA GLU A 312 -11.40 -23.63 4.82
C GLU A 312 -11.37 -23.93 3.32
N HIS A 313 -10.78 -23.04 2.53
CA HIS A 313 -10.65 -23.22 1.09
C HIS A 313 -9.74 -24.39 0.69
N ILE A 314 -8.65 -24.64 1.44
CA ILE A 314 -7.81 -25.83 1.22
C ILE A 314 -8.62 -27.08 1.57
N CYS A 315 -9.39 -27.06 2.66
CA CYS A 315 -10.29 -28.13 3.07
C CYS A 315 -11.32 -28.45 1.97
N ASP A 316 -11.91 -27.44 1.34
CA ASP A 316 -12.85 -27.62 0.22
C ASP A 316 -12.21 -28.35 -0.96
N ILE A 317 -10.96 -28.01 -1.32
CA ILE A 317 -10.23 -28.72 -2.36
C ILE A 317 -9.94 -30.17 -1.93
N MET A 318 -9.54 -30.37 -0.66
CA MET A 318 -9.25 -31.69 -0.11
C MET A 318 -10.47 -32.62 -0.11
N ARG A 319 -11.69 -32.09 -0.05
CA ARG A 319 -12.95 -32.85 -0.15
C ARG A 319 -13.07 -33.64 -1.47
N HIS A 320 -12.31 -33.24 -2.49
CA HIS A 320 -12.24 -33.92 -3.78
C HIS A 320 -11.21 -35.06 -3.86
N ILE A 321 -10.39 -35.25 -2.82
CA ILE A 321 -9.41 -36.34 -2.75
C ILE A 321 -10.13 -37.64 -2.38
N PRO A 322 -9.93 -38.74 -3.12
CA PRO A 322 -10.53 -40.04 -2.78
C PRO A 322 -10.14 -40.52 -1.38
N ASP A 323 -11.14 -40.99 -0.62
CA ASP A 323 -10.99 -41.57 0.71
C ASP A 323 -10.22 -40.69 1.71
N ILE A 324 -10.29 -39.36 1.55
CA ILE A 324 -9.42 -38.41 2.26
C ILE A 324 -9.44 -38.58 3.77
N TYR A 325 -10.59 -38.85 4.39
CA TYR A 325 -10.69 -39.04 5.83
C TYR A 325 -9.91 -40.28 6.31
N LEU A 326 -10.06 -41.44 5.65
CA LEU A 326 -9.29 -42.66 5.97
C LEU A 326 -7.78 -42.44 5.81
N ARG A 327 -7.41 -41.66 4.79
CA ARG A 327 -6.01 -41.34 4.53
C ARG A 327 -5.42 -40.43 5.60
N LEU A 328 -6.16 -39.40 6.02
CA LEU A 328 -5.74 -38.51 7.11
C LEU A 328 -5.67 -39.27 8.44
N GLU A 329 -6.62 -40.15 8.75
CA GLU A 329 -6.57 -41.01 9.93
C GLU A 329 -5.31 -41.89 9.92
N SER A 330 -5.06 -42.59 8.81
CA SER A 330 -3.85 -43.39 8.63
C SER A 330 -2.59 -42.55 8.86
N ILE A 331 -2.57 -41.29 8.40
CA ILE A 331 -1.46 -40.38 8.63
C ILE A 331 -1.26 -40.12 10.13
N VAL A 332 -2.33 -39.79 10.86
CA VAL A 332 -2.29 -39.51 12.32
C VAL A 332 -1.86 -40.75 13.12
N PHE A 333 -2.28 -41.96 12.71
CA PHE A 333 -1.90 -43.21 13.37
C PHE A 333 -0.45 -43.63 13.08
N ASN A 334 -0.07 -43.62 11.81
CA ASN A 334 1.15 -44.29 11.34
C ASN A 334 2.37 -43.37 11.24
N ASN A 335 2.19 -42.05 11.26
CA ASN A 335 3.30 -41.11 11.15
C ASN A 335 3.65 -40.47 12.51
N ASN A 336 4.94 -40.31 12.77
CA ASN A 336 5.46 -39.58 13.93
C ASN A 336 5.42 -38.06 13.68
N LEU A 337 4.22 -37.52 13.46
CA LEU A 337 4.02 -36.07 13.37
C LEU A 337 4.05 -35.44 14.77
N SER A 338 4.44 -34.17 14.84
CA SER A 338 4.38 -33.39 16.08
C SER A 338 2.93 -33.18 16.54
N ASN A 339 2.73 -32.96 17.84
CA ASN A 339 1.40 -32.88 18.42
C ASN A 339 0.55 -31.74 17.86
N ASP A 340 1.17 -30.59 17.58
CA ASP A 340 0.53 -29.43 16.96
C ASP A 340 0.10 -29.70 15.51
N VAL A 341 0.82 -30.55 14.77
CA VAL A 341 0.41 -30.98 13.43
C VAL A 341 -0.73 -32.00 13.50
N ASN A 342 -0.68 -32.93 14.47
CA ASN A 342 -1.77 -33.88 14.69
C ASN A 342 -3.08 -33.19 15.06
N VAL A 343 -3.05 -32.12 15.86
CA VAL A 343 -4.21 -31.28 16.18
C VAL A 343 -4.90 -30.79 14.91
N VAL A 344 -4.13 -30.24 13.97
CA VAL A 344 -4.67 -29.72 12.69
C VAL A 344 -5.19 -30.85 11.80
N ALA A 345 -4.51 -32.00 11.77
CA ALA A 345 -4.98 -33.16 11.02
C ALA A 345 -6.33 -33.67 11.53
N ILE A 346 -6.54 -33.70 12.86
CA ILE A 346 -7.82 -34.10 13.46
C ILE A 346 -8.92 -33.08 13.14
N GLN A 347 -8.64 -31.78 13.25
CA GLN A 347 -9.59 -30.73 12.87
C GLN A 347 -9.99 -30.80 11.39
N LEU A 348 -9.06 -31.16 10.50
CA LEU A 348 -9.35 -31.41 9.09
C LEU A 348 -10.27 -32.62 8.92
N ILE A 349 -10.02 -33.73 9.62
CA ILE A 349 -10.88 -34.93 9.59
C ILE A 349 -12.31 -34.57 10.03
N GLU A 350 -12.46 -33.84 11.13
CA GLU A 350 -13.76 -33.43 11.66
C GLU A 350 -14.50 -32.51 10.67
N SER A 351 -13.78 -31.58 10.03
CA SER A 351 -14.34 -30.67 9.02
C SER A 351 -14.76 -31.38 7.72
N LEU A 352 -14.05 -32.44 7.34
CA LEU A 352 -14.33 -33.21 6.11
C LEU A 352 -15.40 -34.29 6.32
N SER A 353 -15.50 -34.85 7.52
CA SER A 353 -16.42 -35.95 7.83
C SER A 353 -17.71 -35.50 8.50
N GLU A 354 -17.78 -34.27 9.01
CA GLU A 354 -18.91 -33.75 9.81
C GLU A 354 -19.16 -34.50 11.13
N TYR A 355 -18.18 -35.29 11.61
CA TYR A 355 -18.25 -36.02 12.88
C TYR A 355 -17.04 -35.70 13.78
N GLU A 356 -17.28 -35.57 15.08
CA GLU A 356 -16.23 -35.40 16.09
C GLU A 356 -15.40 -36.69 16.26
N ARG A 357 -14.08 -36.54 16.49
CA ARG A 357 -13.12 -37.65 16.60
C ARG A 357 -12.38 -37.66 17.92
N GLN A 358 -13.15 -37.74 19.01
CA GLN A 358 -12.63 -37.81 20.38
C GLN A 358 -11.61 -38.95 20.57
N ASP A 359 -11.78 -40.07 19.88
CA ASP A 359 -10.84 -41.19 19.85
C ASP A 359 -9.43 -40.77 19.41
N LEU A 360 -9.32 -39.87 18.42
CA LEU A 360 -8.04 -39.36 17.95
C LEU A 360 -7.43 -38.34 18.93
N TRP A 361 -8.26 -37.49 19.53
CA TRP A 361 -7.84 -36.52 20.56
C TRP A 361 -7.28 -37.21 21.81
N ASP A 362 -7.92 -38.29 22.25
CA ASP A 362 -7.48 -39.09 23.40
C ASP A 362 -6.15 -39.79 23.08
N MET A 363 -5.99 -40.31 21.86
CA MET A 363 -4.74 -40.94 21.42
C MET A 363 -3.55 -39.99 21.51
N ILE A 364 -3.67 -38.77 20.96
CA ILE A 364 -2.53 -37.81 20.96
C ILE A 364 -2.25 -37.25 22.36
N SER A 365 -3.27 -37.19 23.21
CA SER A 365 -3.12 -36.80 24.62
C SER A 365 -2.34 -37.86 25.40
N ASN A 366 -2.59 -39.15 25.16
CA ASN A 366 -1.84 -40.23 25.77
C ASN A 366 -0.38 -40.30 25.26
N LYS A 367 -0.10 -39.92 24.00
CA LYS A 367 1.28 -39.75 23.50
C LYS A 367 2.07 -38.64 24.22
N ARG A 368 1.42 -37.66 24.89
CA ARG A 368 2.11 -36.61 25.67
C ARG A 368 2.59 -37.07 27.04
N LEU A 369 2.07 -38.19 27.55
CA LEU A 369 2.36 -38.70 28.89
C LEU A 369 3.48 -39.76 28.92
N LEU A 370 3.93 -40.20 27.74
CA LEU A 370 5.11 -41.05 27.50
C LEU A 370 6.27 -40.19 27.02
#